data_AF-A0A2N8NBW4-F1
#
_entry.id   AF-A0A2N8NBW4-F1
#
_cell.length_a   1.000
_cell.length_b   1.000
_cell.length_c   1.000
_cell.angle_alpha   90.00
_cell.angle_beta   90.00
_cell.angle_gamma   90.00
#
_symmetry.space_group_name_H-M   'P 1'
#
loop_
_entity.id
_entity.type
_entity.pdbx_description
1 polymer ?
#
loop_
_entity_poly.entity_id
_entity_poly.type
_entity_poly.pdbx_seq_one_letter_code
_entity_poly.pdbx_strand_id
1 'polypeptide(L)'
;METKKKFLMPVAVHPGALIKDWMEEKGVTASEMAALGGISEASLRWIIEGREDITPAVAAALEKATGISADFWMRVQKHYEADWERLTRKEGVKAVRLTGVQGLESKPTRSRRRTLAPA
;
A
#
# COMPACT_ATOMS: atom_id res chain seq x y z
N MET A 1 36.64 -12.86 10.30
CA MET A 1 35.30 -12.51 10.79
C MET A 1 34.39 -12.39 9.58
N GLU A 2 33.51 -13.38 9.34
CA GLU A 2 32.51 -13.28 8.28
C GLU A 2 31.49 -12.21 8.64
N THR A 3 31.52 -11.08 7.92
CA THR A 3 30.42 -10.13 7.93
C THR A 3 29.23 -10.80 7.28
N LYS A 4 28.29 -11.29 8.09
CA LYS A 4 27.03 -11.86 7.60
C LYS A 4 26.32 -10.79 6.77
N LYS A 5 26.44 -10.87 5.45
CA LYS A 5 25.88 -9.91 4.50
C LYS A 5 24.37 -10.04 4.61
N LYS A 6 23.73 -9.08 5.29
CA LYS A 6 22.29 -9.08 5.54
C LYS A 6 21.61 -8.88 4.18
N PHE A 7 21.05 -9.95 3.62
CA PHE A 7 20.28 -9.88 2.39
C PHE A 7 18.97 -9.19 2.71
N LEU A 8 18.82 -7.95 2.24
CA LEU A 8 17.63 -7.13 2.44
C LEU A 8 17.01 -6.87 1.07
N MET A 9 15.68 -6.94 0.98
CA MET A 9 14.99 -6.69 -0.28
C MET A 9 15.26 -5.27 -0.77
N PRO A 10 15.43 -5.04 -2.09
CA PRO A 10 15.69 -3.71 -2.63
C PRO A 10 14.42 -2.83 -2.71
N VAL A 11 13.30 -3.25 -2.12
CA VAL A 11 12.01 -2.58 -2.21
C VAL A 11 11.31 -2.53 -0.84
N ALA A 12 10.51 -1.48 -0.63
CA ALA A 12 9.61 -1.33 0.50
C ALA A 12 8.17 -1.53 0.02
N VAL A 13 7.47 -2.50 0.60
CA VAL A 13 6.08 -2.83 0.24
C VAL A 13 5.15 -2.13 1.21
N HIS A 14 4.27 -1.26 0.69
CA HIS A 14 3.30 -0.56 1.53
C HIS A 14 2.26 -1.53 2.08
N PRO A 15 1.85 -1.45 3.37
CA PRO A 15 0.85 -2.36 3.93
C PRO A 15 -0.51 -2.29 3.23
N GLY A 16 -0.80 -1.21 2.53
CA GLY A 16 -1.97 -1.10 1.66
C GLY A 16 -2.07 -2.18 0.57
N ALA A 17 -0.94 -2.74 0.12
CA ALA A 17 -0.95 -3.89 -0.78
C ALA A 17 -1.56 -5.13 -0.09
N LEU A 18 -1.20 -5.38 1.18
CA LEU A 18 -1.74 -6.49 1.96
C LEU A 18 -3.24 -6.34 2.24
N ILE A 19 -3.70 -5.10 2.47
CA ILE A 19 -5.13 -4.80 2.62
C ILE A 19 -5.89 -5.15 1.33
N LYS A 20 -5.33 -4.76 0.18
CA LYS A 20 -5.94 -5.07 -1.12
C LYS A 20 -5.99 -6.57 -1.39
N ASP A 21 -4.91 -7.30 -1.14
CA ASP A 21 -4.87 -8.76 -1.31
C ASP A 21 -5.92 -9.44 -0.43
N TRP A 22 -6.08 -8.99 0.83
CA TRP A 22 -7.11 -9.49 1.73
C TRP A 22 -8.53 -9.22 1.18
N MET A 23 -8.77 -8.01 0.66
CA MET A 23 -10.06 -7.64 0.07
C MET A 23 -10.40 -8.49 -1.16
N GLU A 24 -9.42 -8.71 -2.04
CA GLU A 24 -9.56 -9.55 -3.23
C GLU A 24 -9.82 -11.01 -2.86
N GLU A 25 -9.14 -11.54 -1.83
CA GLU A 25 -9.38 -12.89 -1.32
C GLU A 25 -10.78 -13.06 -0.71
N LYS A 26 -11.26 -12.06 0.04
CA LYS A 26 -12.58 -12.11 0.70
C LYS A 26 -13.74 -11.65 -0.19
N GLY A 27 -13.45 -11.10 -1.38
CA GLY A 27 -14.46 -10.53 -2.27
C GLY A 27 -15.17 -9.30 -1.68
N VAL A 28 -14.49 -8.53 -0.82
CA VAL A 28 -15.04 -7.36 -0.12
C VAL A 28 -14.60 -6.08 -0.81
N THR A 29 -15.53 -5.16 -1.05
CA THR A 29 -15.23 -3.85 -1.65
C THR A 29 -14.63 -2.88 -0.63
N ALA A 30 -13.97 -1.81 -1.11
CA ALA A 30 -13.43 -0.78 -0.23
C ALA A 30 -14.51 -0.11 0.63
N SER A 31 -15.70 0.09 0.06
CA SER A 31 -16.82 0.69 0.77
C SER A 31 -17.30 -0.20 1.93
N GLU A 32 -17.45 -1.49 1.68
CA GLU A 32 -17.86 -2.47 2.69
C GLU A 32 -16.82 -2.60 3.81
N MET A 33 -15.54 -2.71 3.47
CA MET A 33 -14.47 -2.78 4.47
C MET A 33 -14.41 -1.50 5.32
N ALA A 34 -14.53 -0.33 4.69
CA ALA A 34 -14.52 0.95 5.40
C ALA A 34 -15.72 1.05 6.37
N ALA A 35 -16.90 0.58 5.95
CA ALA A 35 -18.08 0.52 6.80
C ALA A 35 -17.90 -0.44 7.99
N LEU A 36 -17.32 -1.62 7.78
CA LEU A 36 -17.01 -2.57 8.85
C LEU A 36 -16.01 -2.03 9.87
N GLY A 37 -14.99 -1.28 9.39
CA GLY A 37 -13.97 -0.67 10.25
C GLY A 37 -14.39 0.64 10.90
N GLY A 38 -15.45 1.29 10.40
CA GLY A 38 -15.87 2.62 10.85
C GLY A 38 -14.94 3.75 10.42
N ILE A 39 -14.32 3.63 9.25
CA ILE A 39 -13.44 4.66 8.65
C ILE A 39 -14.01 5.15 7.31
N SER A 40 -13.47 6.25 6.79
CA SER A 40 -13.89 6.73 5.47
C SER A 40 -13.34 5.83 4.36
N GLU A 41 -14.17 5.56 3.35
CA GLU A 41 -13.73 4.83 2.16
C GLU A 41 -12.57 5.54 1.45
N ALA A 42 -12.55 6.88 1.48
CA ALA A 42 -11.46 7.68 0.92
C ALA A 42 -10.12 7.40 1.61
N SER A 43 -10.09 7.35 2.95
CA SER A 43 -8.87 7.02 3.70
C SER A 43 -8.42 5.60 3.39
N LEU A 44 -9.33 4.62 3.38
CA LEU A 44 -8.98 3.25 3.02
C LEU A 44 -8.38 3.16 1.61
N ARG A 45 -8.96 3.86 0.62
CA ARG A 45 -8.42 3.93 -0.75
C ARG A 45 -7.04 4.57 -0.78
N TRP A 46 -6.82 5.66 -0.06
CA TRP A 46 -5.50 6.30 0.01
C TRP A 46 -4.44 5.40 0.64
N ILE A 47 -4.80 4.57 1.61
CA ILE A 47 -3.90 3.58 2.20
C ILE A 47 -3.58 2.47 1.19
N ILE A 48 -4.58 1.93 0.50
CA ILE A 48 -4.40 0.92 -0.56
C ILE A 48 -3.50 1.45 -1.68
N GLU A 49 -3.68 2.71 -2.06
CA GLU A 49 -2.85 3.44 -3.01
C GLU A 49 -1.49 3.88 -2.45
N GLY A 50 -1.18 3.55 -1.19
CA GLY A 50 0.07 3.92 -0.51
C GLY A 50 0.35 5.41 -0.40
N ARG A 51 -0.69 6.23 -0.38
CA ARG A 51 -0.62 7.68 -0.13
C ARG A 51 -0.66 8.01 1.35
N GLU A 52 -1.36 7.21 2.13
CA GLU A 52 -1.53 7.35 3.57
C GLU A 52 -1.03 6.09 4.28
N ASP A 53 -0.39 6.29 5.44
CA ASP A 53 0.14 5.22 6.29
C ASP A 53 -0.94 4.67 7.23
N ILE A 54 -0.74 3.45 7.75
CA ILE A 54 -1.62 2.90 8.79
C ILE A 54 -1.31 3.56 10.13
N THR A 55 -2.25 4.38 10.61
CA THR A 55 -2.21 4.94 11.97
C THR A 55 -2.78 3.94 13.00
N PRO A 56 -2.53 4.12 14.32
CA PRO A 56 -3.15 3.26 15.34
C PRO A 56 -4.68 3.21 15.29
N ALA A 57 -5.32 4.33 14.94
CA ALA A 57 -6.77 4.40 14.77
C ALA A 57 -7.25 3.55 13.58
N VAL A 58 -6.52 3.61 12.45
CA VAL A 58 -6.80 2.77 11.29
C VAL A 58 -6.51 1.30 11.59
N ALA A 59 -5.43 0.98 12.32
CA ALA A 59 -5.13 -0.40 12.70
C ALA A 59 -6.27 -1.01 13.54
N ALA A 60 -6.86 -0.25 14.47
CA ALA A 60 -8.03 -0.68 15.22
C ALA A 60 -9.28 -0.84 14.34
N ALA A 61 -9.46 -0.01 13.32
CA ALA A 61 -10.54 -0.15 12.35
C ALA A 61 -10.36 -1.41 11.47
N LEU A 62 -9.13 -1.67 11.01
CA LEU A 62 -8.80 -2.88 10.25
C LEU A 62 -8.98 -4.13 11.08
N GLU A 63 -8.67 -4.11 12.38
CA GLU A 63 -8.95 -5.23 13.28
C GLU A 63 -10.44 -5.57 13.32
N LYS A 64 -11.31 -4.56 13.44
CA LYS A 64 -12.77 -4.76 13.39
C LYS A 64 -13.24 -5.33 12.05
N ALA A 65 -12.67 -4.86 10.94
CA ALA A 65 -13.07 -5.28 9.61
C ALA A 65 -12.54 -6.66 9.20
N THR A 66 -11.33 -7.01 9.64
CA THR A 66 -10.60 -8.20 9.16
C THR A 66 -10.47 -9.32 10.20
N GLY A 67 -10.69 -9.01 11.47
CA GLY A 67 -10.39 -9.90 12.60
C GLY A 67 -8.89 -10.07 12.89
N ILE A 68 -8.02 -9.36 12.15
CA ILE A 68 -6.56 -9.42 12.32
C ILE A 68 -6.14 -8.31 13.28
N SER A 69 -5.39 -8.66 14.33
CA SER A 69 -5.01 -7.72 15.41
C SER A 69 -4.42 -6.40 14.90
N ALA A 70 -4.75 -5.29 15.55
CA ALA A 70 -4.17 -3.97 15.29
C ALA A 70 -2.65 -3.98 15.42
N ASP A 71 -2.10 -4.74 16.38
CA ASP A 71 -0.66 -4.95 16.55
C ASP A 71 0.02 -5.55 15.32
N PHE A 72 -0.68 -6.45 14.60
CA PHE A 72 -0.17 -6.99 13.35
C PHE A 72 -0.05 -5.89 12.30
N TRP A 73 -1.12 -5.11 12.09
CA TRP A 73 -1.13 -4.02 11.12
C TRP A 73 -0.04 -2.96 11.42
N MET A 74 0.10 -2.58 12.68
CA MET A 74 1.16 -1.65 13.13
C MET A 74 2.56 -2.22 12.90
N ARG A 75 2.75 -3.54 13.06
CA ARG A 75 4.02 -4.20 12.80
C ARG A 75 4.37 -4.18 11.31
N VAL A 76 3.41 -4.43 10.42
CA VAL A 76 3.62 -4.36 8.97
C VAL A 76 3.98 -2.94 8.55
N GLN A 77 3.27 -1.92 9.06
CA GLN A 77 3.60 -0.51 8.83
C GLN A 77 5.03 -0.17 9.26
N LYS A 78 5.42 -0.57 10.48
CA LYS A 78 6.76 -0.32 11.00
C LYS A 78 7.86 -0.99 10.17
N HIS A 79 7.61 -2.19 9.65
CA HIS A 79 8.54 -2.86 8.75
C HIS A 79 8.69 -2.11 7.42
N TYR A 80 7.57 -1.66 6.83
CA TYR A 80 7.58 -0.83 5.65
C TYR A 80 8.38 0.47 5.85
N GLU A 81 8.17 1.17 6.96
CA GLU A 81 8.88 2.42 7.29
C GLU A 81 10.39 2.18 7.44
N ALA A 82 10.80 1.11 8.12
CA ALA A 82 12.21 0.76 8.27
C ALA A 82 12.87 0.44 6.93
N ASP A 83 12.17 -0.26 6.04
CA ASP A 83 12.66 -0.52 4.69
C ASP A 83 12.70 0.75 3.84
N TRP A 84 11.68 1.61 3.96
CA TRP A 84 11.62 2.90 3.27
C TRP A 84 12.76 3.83 3.69
N GLU A 85 13.00 3.98 4.99
CA GLU A 85 14.12 4.78 5.53
C GLU A 85 15.47 4.24 5.04
N ARG A 86 15.64 2.91 5.06
CA ARG A 86 16.87 2.27 4.57
C ARG A 86 17.12 2.55 3.09
N LEU A 87 16.10 2.44 2.25
CA LEU A 87 16.21 2.64 0.80
C LEU A 87 16.45 4.10 0.44
N THR A 88 15.76 5.03 1.12
CA THR A 88 15.93 6.48 0.92
C THR A 88 17.24 7.02 1.48
N ARG A 89 17.80 6.42 2.56
CA ARG A 89 19.11 6.81 3.12
C ARG A 89 20.30 6.28 2.29
N LYS A 90 20.19 5.11 1.66
CA LYS A 90 21.33 4.46 0.98
C LYS A 90 21.61 4.98 -0.43
N GLU A 91 20.62 5.53 -1.13
CA GLU A 91 20.79 6.02 -2.50
C GLU A 91 19.77 7.12 -2.79
N GLY A 92 20.11 8.10 -3.63
CA GLY A 92 19.15 9.01 -4.29
C GLY A 92 18.21 8.29 -5.29
N VAL A 93 17.89 7.03 -5.01
CA VAL A 93 16.99 6.19 -5.80
C VAL A 93 15.57 6.64 -5.52
N LYS A 94 14.82 6.85 -6.60
CA LYS A 94 13.37 7.04 -6.58
C LYS A 94 12.74 5.84 -5.88
N ALA A 95 12.54 5.95 -4.57
CA ALA A 95 11.90 4.91 -3.80
C ALA A 95 10.48 4.73 -4.35
N VAL A 96 10.24 3.59 -4.99
CA VAL A 96 8.93 3.26 -5.57
C VAL A 96 8.11 2.65 -4.44
N ARG A 97 7.04 3.33 -4.05
CA ARG A 97 6.01 2.73 -3.18
C ARG A 97 5.34 1.64 -4.01
N LEU A 98 5.59 0.37 -3.70
CA LEU A 98 4.79 -0.71 -4.26
C LEU A 98 3.46 -0.72 -3.52
N THR A 99 2.42 -0.37 -4.24
CA THR A 99 1.04 -0.32 -3.75
C THR A 99 0.26 -1.36 -4.53
N GLY A 100 -0.81 -1.91 -3.94
CA GLY A 100 -1.58 -2.98 -4.58
C GLY A 100 -2.25 -2.57 -5.91
N VAL A 101 -2.24 -1.27 -6.23
CA VAL A 101 -2.79 -0.69 -7.48
C VAL A 101 -1.72 -0.57 -8.58
N GLN A 102 -0.43 -0.68 -8.24
CA GLN A 102 0.67 -0.37 -9.15
C GLN A 102 1.84 -1.36 -9.03
N GLY A 103 1.52 -2.65 -9.05
CA GLY A 103 2.49 -3.71 -9.31
C GLY A 103 2.32 -4.21 -10.74
N LEU A 104 3.34 -4.01 -11.59
CA LEU A 104 3.51 -4.59 -12.94
C LEU A 104 2.81 -3.96 -14.16
N GLU A 105 2.36 -2.71 -14.13
CA GLU A 105 1.96 -2.02 -15.37
C GLU A 105 3.11 -1.18 -15.96
N SER A 106 3.66 -1.68 -17.08
CA SER A 106 4.43 -0.88 -18.03
C SER A 106 3.66 0.41 -18.35
N LYS A 107 4.33 1.57 -18.22
CA LYS A 107 3.82 2.91 -18.53
C LYS A 107 2.72 2.86 -19.61
N PRO A 108 1.49 3.36 -19.37
CA PRO A 108 0.56 3.54 -20.46
C PRO A 108 1.17 4.57 -21.42
N THR A 109 1.54 4.10 -22.61
CA THR A 109 1.82 4.93 -23.77
C THR A 109 0.62 5.85 -23.94
N ARG A 110 0.84 7.15 -23.72
CA ARG A 110 -0.16 8.20 -23.90
C ARG A 110 -0.60 8.23 -25.36
N SER A 111 -1.59 7.41 -25.71
CA SER A 111 -2.28 7.51 -26.99
C SER A 111 -3.05 8.83 -26.99
N ARG A 112 -2.57 9.79 -27.81
CA ARG A 112 -3.24 11.06 -28.03
C ARG A 112 -4.65 10.78 -28.56
N ARG A 113 -5.69 11.11 -27.79
CA ARG A 113 -7.03 11.24 -28.35
C ARG A 113 -7.01 12.34 -29.41
N ARG A 114 -7.19 11.95 -30.67
CA ARG A 114 -7.51 12.85 -31.79
C ARG A 114 -8.88 13.46 -31.48
N THR A 115 -8.91 14.77 -31.25
CA THR A 115 -10.14 15.56 -31.30
C THR A 115 -10.62 15.60 -32.74
N LEU A 116 -11.84 15.15 -33.01
CA LEU A 116 -12.57 15.53 -34.21
C LEU A 116 -13.74 16.42 -33.75
N ALA A 117 -13.73 17.66 -34.21
CA ALA A 117 -14.79 18.64 -34.00
C ALA A 117 -16.02 18.30 -34.86
N PRO A 118 -17.25 18.67 -34.46
CA PRO A 118 -18.44 18.48 -35.26
C PRO A 118 -18.57 19.55 -36.35
N ALA A 119 -19.23 19.19 -37.46
CA ALA A 119 -19.75 20.08 -38.50
C ALA A 119 -21.26 20.27 -38.31
#